data_AF-A0A969T4D8-F1
#
_entry.id   AF-A0A969T4D8-F1
#
_cell.length_a   1.000
_cell.length_b   1.000
_cell.length_c   1.000
_cell.angle_alpha   90.00
_cell.angle_beta   90.00
_cell.angle_gamma   90.00
#
_symmetry.space_group_name_H-M   'P 1'
#
loop_
_entity.id
_entity.type
_entity.pdbx_description
1 polymer ?
#
loop_
_entity_poly.entity_id
_entity_poly.type
_entity_poly.pdbx_seq_one_letter_code
_entity_poly.pdbx_strand_id
1 'polypeptide(L)'
;MFTHIITVLLAAFYAPNSFEFVFIHLMAGAVAMMALKNIQKRGQFFSATGLTVITYFLLYFGVSINQEGDFNQIEWINFAWFAGNGVLLFLSFPLVYVFEKTFKFISDITLMELSDTNQKLLRELAENAPGTFQHSMQVANLAEEVIRNIGGSPLLVRTGALYHDIGKLANPAYFTENQISGMNPHNQLSYVESAAMIISHVTIGLEMAKKAKLPDPIIDFIQTHHGTTKVQYFYRLYKKENPDAEDIAEKFTYPGPKPFSKETAVMMMADSIEAASRSLKEYSKQALDDLVENIINYQIKEEQFDNATINFAEIAEAKKILKNKLQNIYHARIEYPKEE
;
A
#
# COMPACT_ATOMS: atom_id res chain seq x y z
N MET A 1 -17.17 4.43 16.71
CA MET A 1 -17.68 4.37 18.11
C MET A 1 -18.51 5.60 18.48
N PHE A 2 -17.95 6.82 18.51
CA PHE A 2 -18.70 8.01 18.93
C PHE A 2 -19.97 8.28 18.11
N THR A 3 -19.88 8.20 16.77
CA THR A 3 -21.04 8.33 15.88
C THR A 3 -22.13 7.30 16.17
N HIS A 4 -21.75 6.04 16.44
CA HIS A 4 -22.70 4.97 16.78
C HIS A 4 -23.46 5.30 18.07
N ILE A 5 -22.74 5.71 19.12
CA ILE A 5 -23.34 6.07 20.41
C ILE A 5 -24.35 7.20 20.22
N ILE A 6 -23.99 8.26 19.51
CA ILE A 6 -24.88 9.40 19.24
C ILE A 6 -26.13 8.93 18.47
N THR A 7 -25.97 8.15 17.40
CA THR A 7 -27.09 7.66 16.60
C THR A 7 -28.06 6.83 17.44
N VAL A 8 -27.53 5.93 18.30
CA VAL A 8 -28.37 5.11 19.19
C VAL A 8 -29.12 5.97 20.20
N LEU A 9 -28.45 6.96 20.81
CA LEU A 9 -29.10 7.87 21.77
C LEU A 9 -30.18 8.73 21.12
N LEU A 10 -29.96 9.20 19.88
CA LEU A 10 -30.98 9.95 19.13
C LEU A 10 -32.19 9.08 18.77
N ALA A 11 -31.97 7.83 18.34
CA ALA A 11 -33.04 6.90 18.04
C ALA A 11 -33.84 6.50 19.30
N ALA A 12 -33.19 6.46 20.47
CA ALA A 12 -33.80 6.08 21.73
C ALA A 12 -34.95 7.01 22.16
N PHE A 13 -34.96 8.28 21.74
CA PHE A 13 -36.07 9.21 22.00
C PHE A 13 -37.41 8.75 21.41
N TYR A 14 -37.36 7.90 20.38
CA TYR A 14 -38.54 7.40 19.68
C TYR A 14 -38.85 5.93 20.03
N ALA A 15 -37.98 5.27 20.79
CA ALA A 15 -38.15 3.87 21.17
C ALA A 15 -39.14 3.73 22.34
N PRO A 16 -40.12 2.81 22.27
CA PRO A 16 -41.08 2.59 23.36
C PRO A 16 -40.41 2.22 24.70
N ASN A 17 -39.34 1.42 24.64
CA ASN A 17 -38.47 1.12 25.77
C ASN A 17 -37.05 1.63 25.48
N SER A 18 -36.81 2.91 25.76
CA SER A 18 -35.53 3.56 25.44
C SER A 18 -34.34 2.90 26.12
N PHE A 19 -34.49 2.39 27.36
CA PHE A 19 -33.38 1.75 28.07
C PHE A 19 -32.95 0.44 27.41
N GLU A 20 -33.92 -0.46 27.17
CA GLU A 20 -33.67 -1.73 26.47
C GLU A 20 -33.10 -1.50 25.08
N PHE A 21 -33.69 -0.55 24.33
CA PHE A 21 -33.22 -0.18 23.00
C PHE A 21 -31.75 0.24 23.02
N VAL A 22 -31.38 1.17 23.91
CA VAL A 22 -30.00 1.65 24.04
C VAL A 22 -29.07 0.52 24.43
N PHE A 23 -29.42 -0.28 25.44
CA PHE A 23 -28.59 -1.38 25.90
C PHE A 23 -28.29 -2.39 24.77
N ILE A 24 -29.32 -2.86 24.08
CA ILE A 24 -29.20 -3.84 23.01
C ILE A 24 -28.35 -3.30 21.86
N HIS A 25 -28.64 -2.09 21.36
CA HIS A 25 -27.98 -1.53 20.18
C HIS A 25 -26.54 -1.05 20.46
N LEU A 26 -26.24 -0.58 21.68
CA LEU A 26 -24.86 -0.27 22.06
C LEU A 26 -24.00 -1.53 22.09
N MET A 27 -24.48 -2.60 22.71
CA MET A 27 -23.74 -3.86 22.84
C MET A 27 -23.56 -4.56 21.48
N ALA A 28 -24.65 -4.70 20.70
CA ALA A 28 -24.57 -5.29 19.37
C ALA A 28 -23.69 -4.48 18.42
N GLY A 29 -23.78 -3.14 18.45
CA GLY A 29 -22.92 -2.27 17.65
C GLY A 29 -21.46 -2.30 18.08
N ALA A 30 -21.16 -2.46 19.37
CA ALA A 30 -19.79 -2.66 19.85
C ALA A 30 -19.21 -3.97 19.28
N VAL A 31 -19.97 -5.07 19.31
CA VAL A 31 -19.57 -6.34 18.71
C VAL A 31 -19.35 -6.20 17.20
N ALA A 32 -20.26 -5.54 16.49
CA ALA A 32 -20.11 -5.26 15.06
C ALA A 32 -18.82 -4.49 14.78
N MET A 33 -18.57 -3.37 15.48
CA MET A 33 -17.37 -2.57 15.30
C MET A 33 -16.08 -3.33 15.61
N MET A 34 -16.07 -4.16 16.66
CA MET A 34 -14.91 -5.00 16.98
C MET A 34 -14.67 -6.06 15.91
N ALA A 35 -15.73 -6.70 15.41
CA ALA A 35 -15.65 -7.70 14.35
C ALA A 35 -15.19 -7.12 13.01
N LEU A 36 -15.53 -5.86 12.73
CA LEU A 36 -15.17 -5.17 11.50
C LEU A 36 -13.79 -4.48 11.55
N LYS A 37 -13.19 -4.31 12.75
CA LYS A 37 -11.97 -3.50 12.96
C LYS A 37 -10.76 -3.93 12.11
N ASN A 38 -10.65 -5.21 11.78
CA ASN A 38 -9.51 -5.78 11.06
C ASN A 38 -9.96 -6.66 9.87
N ILE A 39 -10.94 -6.20 9.08
CA ILE A 39 -11.36 -6.96 7.90
C ILE A 39 -10.22 -7.03 6.88
N GLN A 40 -9.79 -8.24 6.60
CA GLN A 40 -8.84 -8.61 5.55
C GLN A 40 -9.46 -9.48 4.46
N LYS A 41 -10.71 -9.93 4.60
CA LYS A 41 -11.37 -10.79 3.62
C LYS A 41 -12.85 -10.46 3.53
N ARG A 42 -13.42 -10.50 2.32
CA ARG A 42 -14.87 -10.34 2.09
C ARG A 42 -15.71 -11.28 2.97
N GLY A 43 -15.23 -12.51 3.22
CA GLY A 43 -15.89 -13.48 4.10
C GLY A 43 -16.05 -13.03 5.56
N GLN A 44 -15.15 -12.19 6.08
CA GLN A 44 -15.25 -11.70 7.47
C GLN A 44 -16.43 -10.75 7.66
N PHE A 45 -16.91 -10.11 6.60
CA PHE A 45 -18.09 -9.28 6.65
C PHE A 45 -19.37 -10.08 6.93
N PHE A 46 -19.47 -11.28 6.33
CA PHE A 46 -20.54 -12.23 6.64
C PHE A 46 -20.46 -12.71 8.08
N SER A 47 -19.26 -13.09 8.54
CA SER A 47 -19.06 -13.53 9.94
C SER A 47 -19.38 -12.41 10.94
N ALA A 48 -18.97 -11.17 10.66
CA ALA A 48 -19.26 -10.00 11.50
C ALA A 48 -20.76 -9.71 11.57
N THR A 49 -21.46 -9.79 10.42
CA THR A 49 -22.92 -9.63 10.35
C THR A 49 -23.62 -10.72 11.16
N GLY A 50 -23.24 -11.98 10.96
CA GLY A 50 -23.80 -13.12 11.71
C GLY A 50 -23.58 -12.99 13.22
N LEU A 51 -22.37 -12.63 13.65
CA LEU A 51 -22.06 -12.41 15.07
C LEU A 51 -22.89 -11.27 15.67
N THR A 52 -23.14 -10.21 14.90
CA THR A 52 -23.98 -9.08 15.33
C THR A 52 -25.44 -9.51 15.52
N VAL A 53 -26.00 -10.28 14.59
CA VAL A 53 -27.37 -10.82 14.70
C VAL A 53 -27.50 -11.78 15.88
N ILE A 54 -26.53 -12.67 16.08
CA ILE A 54 -26.50 -13.58 17.24
C ILE A 54 -26.44 -12.77 18.54
N THR A 55 -25.67 -11.68 18.57
CA THR A 55 -25.61 -10.79 19.73
C THR A 55 -26.97 -10.14 20.01
N TYR A 56 -27.65 -9.64 18.98
CA TYR A 56 -29.02 -9.12 19.13
C TYR A 56 -29.96 -10.17 19.71
N PHE A 57 -29.92 -11.41 19.19
CA PHE A 57 -30.79 -12.50 19.64
C PHE A 57 -30.54 -12.84 21.11
N LEU A 58 -29.28 -13.00 21.51
CA LEU A 58 -28.90 -13.35 22.89
C LEU A 58 -29.26 -12.25 23.88
N LEU A 59 -28.99 -10.98 23.52
CA LEU A 59 -29.30 -9.84 24.39
C LEU A 59 -30.80 -9.67 24.57
N TYR A 60 -31.56 -9.70 23.48
CA TYR A 60 -33.01 -9.56 23.53
C TYR A 60 -33.64 -10.70 24.33
N PHE A 61 -33.28 -11.95 24.03
CA PHE A 61 -33.75 -13.11 24.77
C PHE A 61 -33.46 -13.02 26.27
N GLY A 62 -32.24 -12.58 26.64
CA GLY A 62 -31.85 -12.40 28.04
C GLY A 62 -32.66 -11.31 28.74
N VAL A 63 -32.92 -10.18 28.07
CA VAL A 63 -33.74 -9.09 28.60
C VAL A 63 -35.20 -9.51 28.75
N SER A 64 -35.79 -10.15 27.75
CA SER A 64 -37.19 -10.60 27.80
C SER A 64 -37.42 -11.63 28.91
N ILE A 65 -36.53 -12.63 29.06
CA ILE A 65 -36.63 -13.59 30.17
C ILE A 65 -36.53 -12.89 31.53
N ASN A 66 -35.64 -11.90 31.67
CA ASN A 66 -35.46 -11.20 32.92
C ASN A 66 -36.67 -10.33 33.31
N GLN A 67 -37.35 -9.73 32.34
CA GLN A 67 -38.50 -8.86 32.57
C GLN A 67 -39.82 -9.63 32.72
N GLU A 68 -40.05 -10.63 31.88
CA GLU A 68 -41.37 -11.28 31.72
C GLU A 68 -41.46 -12.62 32.47
N GLY A 69 -40.33 -13.32 32.66
CA GLY A 69 -40.28 -14.60 33.38
C GLY A 69 -41.01 -15.77 32.72
N ASP A 70 -41.64 -15.57 31.54
CA ASP A 70 -42.36 -16.57 30.76
C ASP A 70 -41.98 -16.48 29.27
N PHE A 71 -41.69 -17.62 28.65
CA PHE A 71 -41.36 -17.73 27.23
C PHE A 71 -42.50 -17.33 26.30
N ASN A 72 -43.75 -17.39 26.78
CA ASN A 72 -44.93 -17.04 25.96
C ASN A 72 -45.10 -15.52 25.78
N GLN A 73 -44.46 -14.71 26.62
CA GLN A 73 -44.56 -13.25 26.55
C GLN A 73 -43.52 -12.63 25.60
N ILE A 74 -42.52 -13.42 25.18
CA ILE A 74 -41.47 -12.98 24.27
C ILE A 74 -42.07 -12.63 22.91
N GLU A 75 -41.87 -11.38 22.47
CA GLU A 75 -42.25 -10.91 21.14
C GLU A 75 -41.31 -11.49 20.06
N TRP A 76 -41.58 -12.73 19.65
CA TRP A 76 -40.75 -13.47 18.68
C TRP A 76 -40.54 -12.76 17.33
N ILE A 77 -41.45 -11.85 16.96
CA ILE A 77 -41.31 -11.00 15.78
C ILE A 77 -40.06 -10.11 15.83
N ASN A 78 -39.58 -9.74 17.01
CA ASN A 78 -38.36 -8.95 17.16
C ASN A 78 -37.12 -9.68 16.67
N PHE A 79 -37.07 -11.01 16.79
CA PHE A 79 -35.98 -11.80 16.18
C PHE A 79 -35.99 -11.69 14.65
N ALA A 80 -37.17 -11.62 14.02
CA ALA A 80 -37.26 -11.37 12.59
C ALA A 80 -36.79 -9.95 12.24
N TRP A 81 -37.10 -8.94 13.06
CA TRP A 81 -36.58 -7.58 12.88
C TRP A 81 -35.06 -7.50 13.01
N PHE A 82 -34.46 -8.18 13.98
CA PHE A 82 -33.01 -8.27 14.13
C PHE A 82 -32.35 -9.04 12.97
N ALA A 83 -32.98 -10.09 12.46
CA ALA A 83 -32.51 -10.77 11.25
C ALA A 83 -32.57 -9.84 10.02
N GLY A 84 -33.67 -9.09 9.87
CA GLY A 84 -33.81 -8.04 8.86
C GLY A 84 -32.75 -6.94 8.99
N ASN A 85 -32.42 -6.53 10.22
CA ASN A 85 -31.30 -5.61 10.48
C ASN A 85 -29.96 -6.20 10.03
N GLY A 86 -29.73 -7.50 10.23
CA GLY A 86 -28.57 -8.20 9.68
C GLY A 86 -28.47 -8.11 8.15
N VAL A 87 -29.60 -8.25 7.44
CA VAL A 87 -29.65 -8.05 5.97
C VAL A 87 -29.32 -6.60 5.60
N LEU A 88 -29.85 -5.61 6.32
CA LEU A 88 -29.53 -4.20 6.09
C LEU A 88 -28.05 -3.90 6.36
N LEU A 89 -27.47 -4.49 7.41
CA LEU A 89 -26.04 -4.40 7.69
C LEU A 89 -25.24 -4.98 6.52
N PHE A 90 -25.70 -6.08 5.93
CA PHE A 90 -25.07 -6.67 4.76
C PHE A 90 -25.06 -5.71 3.54
N LEU A 91 -26.14 -4.94 3.35
CA LEU A 91 -26.25 -3.92 2.30
C LEU A 91 -25.26 -2.75 2.46
N SER A 92 -24.61 -2.61 3.63
CA SER A 92 -23.56 -1.59 3.77
C SER A 92 -22.31 -1.89 2.92
N PHE A 93 -22.07 -3.14 2.53
CA PHE A 93 -20.94 -3.48 1.65
C PHE A 93 -21.06 -2.87 0.25
N PRO A 94 -22.18 -3.02 -0.49
CA PRO A 94 -22.42 -2.24 -1.70
C PRO A 94 -22.34 -0.72 -1.51
N LEU A 95 -22.78 -0.20 -0.35
CA LEU A 95 -22.68 1.23 -0.05
C LEU A 95 -21.24 1.69 0.04
N VAL A 96 -20.31 0.91 0.61
CA VAL A 96 -18.87 1.27 0.62
C VAL A 96 -18.37 1.59 -0.80
N TYR A 97 -18.71 0.76 -1.78
CA TYR A 97 -18.35 1.01 -3.19
C TYR A 97 -18.95 2.31 -3.74
N VAL A 98 -20.21 2.62 -3.42
CA VAL A 98 -20.85 3.89 -3.82
C VAL A 98 -20.12 5.08 -3.20
N PHE A 99 -19.76 4.99 -1.92
CA PHE A 99 -18.99 6.04 -1.23
C PHE A 99 -17.59 6.20 -1.83
N GLU A 100 -16.88 5.11 -2.13
CA GLU A 100 -15.58 5.17 -2.80
C GLU A 100 -15.66 5.90 -4.14
N LYS A 101 -16.65 5.60 -4.97
CA LYS A 101 -16.81 6.27 -6.28
C LYS A 101 -17.22 7.73 -6.15
N THR A 102 -18.04 8.07 -5.16
CA THR A 102 -18.52 9.43 -4.95
C THR A 102 -17.43 10.34 -4.39
N PHE A 103 -16.64 9.84 -3.43
CA PHE A 103 -15.65 10.63 -2.70
C PHE A 103 -14.20 10.35 -3.12
N LYS A 104 -13.98 9.45 -4.09
CA LYS A 104 -12.66 9.00 -4.55
C LYS A 104 -11.75 8.46 -3.43
N PHE A 105 -12.34 7.97 -2.34
CA PHE A 105 -11.60 7.24 -1.33
C PHE A 105 -11.29 5.83 -1.81
N ILE A 106 -10.17 5.29 -1.35
CA ILE A 106 -9.81 3.89 -1.53
C ILE A 106 -10.02 3.16 -0.20
N SER A 107 -10.80 2.07 -0.20
CA SER A 107 -10.96 1.24 0.99
C SER A 107 -9.91 0.15 1.06
N ASP A 108 -9.74 -0.41 2.26
CA ASP A 108 -8.91 -1.60 2.46
C ASP A 108 -9.37 -2.78 1.59
N ILE A 109 -10.68 -2.91 1.32
CA ILE A 109 -11.22 -3.96 0.47
C ILE A 109 -10.70 -3.81 -0.96
N THR A 110 -10.80 -2.60 -1.52
CA THR A 110 -10.30 -2.29 -2.86
C THR A 110 -8.78 -2.47 -2.93
N LEU A 111 -8.05 -2.04 -1.89
CA LEU A 111 -6.60 -2.25 -1.82
C LEU A 111 -6.20 -3.72 -1.78
N MET A 112 -6.93 -4.57 -1.05
CA MET A 112 -6.70 -6.01 -1.01
C MET A 112 -6.94 -6.65 -2.37
N GLU A 113 -8.01 -6.27 -3.05
CA GLU A 113 -8.31 -6.76 -4.40
C GLU A 113 -7.26 -6.35 -5.42
N LEU A 114 -6.77 -5.11 -5.34
CA LEU A 114 -5.69 -4.62 -6.19
C LEU A 114 -4.35 -5.27 -5.85
N SER A 115 -4.13 -5.69 -4.59
CA SER A 115 -2.91 -6.38 -4.16
C SER A 115 -2.82 -7.84 -4.60
N ASP A 116 -3.91 -8.42 -5.13
CA ASP A 116 -3.89 -9.77 -5.68
C ASP A 116 -3.02 -9.79 -6.95
N THR A 117 -1.92 -10.52 -6.90
CA THR A 117 -0.96 -10.62 -8.01
C THR A 117 -1.53 -11.32 -9.25
N ASN A 118 -2.70 -11.96 -9.13
CA ASN A 118 -3.43 -12.53 -10.27
C ASN A 118 -4.27 -11.50 -11.04
N GLN A 119 -4.34 -10.25 -10.57
CA GLN A 119 -4.93 -9.15 -11.34
C GLN A 119 -4.23 -9.02 -12.68
N LYS A 120 -4.99 -8.68 -13.72
CA LYS A 120 -4.53 -8.70 -15.11
C LYS A 120 -3.18 -7.99 -15.32
N LEU A 121 -3.04 -6.75 -14.85
CA LEU A 121 -1.80 -5.97 -15.02
C LEU A 121 -0.60 -6.57 -14.26
N LEU A 122 -0.79 -7.01 -13.02
CA LEU A 122 0.30 -7.60 -12.22
C LEU A 122 0.72 -8.95 -12.78
N ARG A 123 -0.22 -9.72 -13.31
CA ARG A 123 0.06 -10.96 -14.02
C ARG A 123 0.82 -10.71 -15.32
N GLU A 124 0.41 -9.71 -16.11
CA GLU A 124 1.14 -9.29 -17.31
C GLU A 124 2.57 -8.85 -16.95
N LEU A 125 2.75 -8.11 -15.84
CA LEU A 125 4.06 -7.72 -15.30
C LEU A 125 4.92 -8.94 -14.94
N ALA A 126 4.34 -9.92 -14.24
CA ALA A 126 5.03 -11.15 -13.87
C ALA A 126 5.44 -12.00 -15.07
N GLU A 127 4.60 -12.07 -16.11
CA GLU A 127 4.85 -12.88 -17.31
C GLU A 127 5.86 -12.22 -18.25
N ASN A 128 5.80 -10.90 -18.47
CA ASN A 128 6.58 -10.21 -19.50
C ASN A 128 7.78 -9.41 -18.96
N ALA A 129 7.77 -9.04 -17.67
CA ALA A 129 8.86 -8.34 -16.99
C ALA A 129 9.12 -8.93 -15.58
N PRO A 130 9.49 -10.22 -15.50
CA PRO A 130 9.57 -10.95 -14.23
C PRO A 130 10.58 -10.36 -13.24
N GLY A 131 11.64 -9.72 -13.73
CA GLY A 131 12.63 -9.04 -12.90
C GLY A 131 12.04 -7.83 -12.18
N THR A 132 11.32 -6.98 -12.92
CA THR A 132 10.57 -5.84 -12.38
C THR A 132 9.48 -6.30 -11.41
N PHE A 133 8.77 -7.39 -11.71
CA PHE A 133 7.77 -7.94 -10.79
C PHE A 133 8.41 -8.37 -9.46
N GLN A 134 9.53 -9.10 -9.50
CA GLN A 134 10.25 -9.50 -8.30
C GLN A 134 10.79 -8.31 -7.50
N HIS A 135 11.31 -7.29 -8.20
CA HIS A 135 11.70 -6.02 -7.59
C HIS A 135 10.52 -5.36 -6.86
N SER A 136 9.38 -5.20 -7.55
CA SER A 136 8.18 -4.58 -6.97
C SER A 136 7.68 -5.31 -5.72
N MET A 137 7.74 -6.65 -5.70
CA MET A 137 7.40 -7.46 -4.52
C MET A 137 8.36 -7.23 -3.34
N GLN A 138 9.67 -7.08 -3.60
CA GLN A 138 10.65 -6.79 -2.56
C GLN A 138 10.47 -5.37 -2.00
N VAL A 139 10.29 -4.38 -2.87
CA VAL A 139 9.98 -3.00 -2.49
C VAL A 139 8.70 -2.94 -1.66
N ALA A 140 7.63 -3.64 -2.07
CA ALA A 140 6.38 -3.72 -1.31
C ALA A 140 6.60 -4.26 0.11
N ASN A 141 7.39 -5.32 0.28
CA ASN A 141 7.69 -5.89 1.60
C ASN A 141 8.53 -4.95 2.47
N LEU A 142 9.50 -4.23 1.90
CA LEU A 142 10.32 -3.26 2.61
C LEU A 142 9.49 -2.05 3.06
N ALA A 143 8.74 -1.46 2.13
CA ALA A 143 7.94 -0.26 2.37
C ALA A 143 6.80 -0.52 3.36
N GLU A 144 6.13 -1.68 3.25
CA GLU A 144 5.09 -2.11 4.18
C GLU A 144 5.62 -2.21 5.61
N GLU A 145 6.79 -2.82 5.82
CA GLU A 145 7.38 -2.93 7.15
C GLU A 145 7.66 -1.56 7.75
N VAL A 146 8.23 -0.64 6.96
CA VAL A 146 8.51 0.71 7.43
C VAL A 146 7.21 1.38 7.89
N ILE A 147 6.18 1.41 7.04
CA ILE A 147 4.89 2.05 7.36
C ILE A 147 4.21 1.41 8.57
N ARG A 148 4.33 0.09 8.76
CA ARG A 148 3.80 -0.57 9.98
C ARG A 148 4.37 -0.01 11.27
N ASN A 149 5.62 0.44 11.25
CA ASN A 149 6.33 0.92 12.45
C ASN A 149 6.27 2.44 12.62
N ILE A 150 6.23 3.21 11.52
CA ILE A 150 6.18 4.69 11.58
C ILE A 150 4.75 5.26 11.49
N GLY A 151 3.74 4.38 11.37
CA GLY A 151 2.33 4.74 11.19
C GLY A 151 2.01 5.18 9.76
N GLY A 152 0.78 4.95 9.32
CA GLY A 152 0.32 5.15 7.94
C GLY A 152 -0.58 3.99 7.51
N SER A 153 -0.78 3.81 6.21
CA SER A 153 -1.49 2.65 5.66
C SER A 153 -0.53 1.61 5.05
N PRO A 154 -0.23 0.49 5.77
CA PRO A 154 0.65 -0.57 5.24
C PRO A 154 0.10 -1.20 3.97
N LEU A 155 -1.22 -1.35 3.89
CA LEU A 155 -1.86 -1.96 2.75
C LEU A 155 -1.80 -1.03 1.52
N LEU A 156 -1.94 0.29 1.72
CA LEU A 156 -1.80 1.26 0.64
C LEU A 156 -0.39 1.25 0.05
N VAL A 157 0.65 1.35 0.89
CA VAL A 157 2.04 1.35 0.41
C VAL A 157 2.40 0.02 -0.26
N ARG A 158 1.92 -1.10 0.28
CA ARG A 158 2.12 -2.43 -0.31
C ARG A 158 1.50 -2.48 -1.70
N THR A 159 0.22 -2.12 -1.83
CA THR A 159 -0.47 -2.14 -3.12
C THR A 159 0.17 -1.16 -4.09
N GLY A 160 0.45 0.08 -3.68
CA GLY A 160 1.12 1.08 -4.51
C GLY A 160 2.47 0.60 -5.06
N ALA A 161 3.29 -0.03 -4.20
CA ALA A 161 4.57 -0.62 -4.59
C ALA A 161 4.45 -1.73 -5.65
N LEU A 162 3.35 -2.49 -5.68
CA LEU A 162 3.15 -3.51 -6.72
C LEU A 162 2.94 -2.90 -8.11
N TYR A 163 2.40 -1.68 -8.18
CA TYR A 163 2.05 -1.02 -9.45
C TYR A 163 3.04 0.06 -9.88
N HIS A 164 3.94 0.53 -9.01
CA HIS A 164 4.77 1.73 -9.28
C HIS A 164 5.55 1.67 -10.60
N ASP A 165 5.96 0.46 -10.98
CA ASP A 165 6.86 0.19 -12.11
C ASP A 165 6.16 -0.43 -13.33
N ILE A 166 4.83 -0.47 -13.37
CA ILE A 166 4.09 -1.15 -14.46
C ILE A 166 4.42 -0.61 -15.84
N GLY A 167 4.87 0.64 -15.96
CA GLY A 167 5.25 1.22 -17.25
C GLY A 167 6.49 0.56 -17.88
N LYS A 168 7.31 -0.15 -17.09
CA LYS A 168 8.44 -0.93 -17.61
C LYS A 168 7.99 -2.07 -18.54
N LEU A 169 6.71 -2.50 -18.47
CA LEU A 169 6.11 -3.47 -19.38
C LEU A 169 6.21 -3.09 -20.85
N ALA A 170 6.22 -1.80 -21.17
CA ALA A 170 6.29 -1.37 -22.57
C ALA A 170 7.65 -1.71 -23.21
N ASN A 171 8.73 -1.69 -22.43
CA ASN A 171 10.09 -1.87 -22.93
C ASN A 171 10.98 -2.65 -21.92
N PRO A 172 10.64 -3.90 -21.55
CA PRO A 172 11.30 -4.58 -20.41
C PRO A 172 12.80 -4.73 -20.58
N ALA A 173 13.29 -4.94 -21.81
CA ALA A 173 14.71 -5.16 -22.11
C ALA A 173 15.61 -3.94 -21.79
N TYR A 174 15.06 -2.74 -21.62
CA TYR A 174 15.81 -1.55 -21.22
C TYR A 174 16.00 -1.44 -19.70
N PHE A 175 15.44 -2.34 -18.92
CA PHE A 175 15.58 -2.35 -17.46
C PHE A 175 16.44 -3.54 -17.04
N THR A 176 17.53 -3.24 -16.33
CA THR A 176 18.60 -4.20 -16.03
C THR A 176 18.11 -5.46 -15.31
N GLU A 177 17.09 -5.35 -14.49
CA GLU A 177 16.50 -6.46 -13.76
C GLU A 177 15.79 -7.49 -14.66
N ASN A 178 15.42 -7.10 -15.89
CA ASN A 178 14.80 -7.98 -16.88
C ASN A 178 15.77 -8.44 -17.99
N GLN A 179 17.01 -7.93 -17.98
CA GLN A 179 17.98 -8.26 -19.02
C GLN A 179 18.51 -9.69 -18.85
N ILE A 180 18.48 -10.46 -19.93
CA ILE A 180 19.14 -11.77 -20.01
C ILE A 180 20.60 -11.50 -20.41
N SER A 181 21.53 -12.17 -19.72
CA SER A 181 22.98 -11.91 -19.79
C SER A 181 23.51 -11.77 -21.22
N GLY A 182 24.21 -10.66 -21.50
CA GLY A 182 25.00 -10.45 -22.72
C GLY A 182 24.49 -9.38 -23.71
N MET A 183 23.27 -8.86 -23.57
CA MET A 183 22.76 -7.77 -24.42
C MET A 183 22.18 -6.62 -23.58
N ASN A 184 22.84 -5.45 -23.63
CA ASN A 184 22.31 -4.21 -23.05
C ASN A 184 21.97 -3.22 -24.19
N PRO A 185 20.67 -2.96 -24.46
CA PRO A 185 20.26 -2.09 -25.56
C PRO A 185 20.72 -0.63 -25.38
N HIS A 186 21.05 -0.21 -24.15
CA HIS A 186 21.63 1.12 -23.90
C HIS A 186 22.98 1.33 -24.57
N ASN A 187 23.71 0.26 -24.93
CA ASN A 187 24.99 0.38 -25.63
C ASN A 187 24.85 0.96 -27.05
N GLN A 188 23.64 0.98 -27.61
CA GLN A 188 23.33 1.50 -28.94
C GLN A 188 22.66 2.88 -28.90
N LEU A 189 22.45 3.44 -27.71
CA LEU A 189 21.78 4.71 -27.49
C LEU A 189 22.77 5.74 -26.95
N SER A 190 22.54 7.02 -27.23
CA SER A 190 23.18 8.10 -26.49
C SER A 190 22.74 8.09 -25.02
N TYR A 191 23.49 8.77 -24.16
CA TYR A 191 23.13 8.91 -22.75
C TYR A 191 21.80 9.63 -22.54
N VAL A 192 21.48 10.60 -23.40
CA VAL A 192 20.21 11.33 -23.36
C VAL A 192 19.05 10.42 -23.78
N GLU A 193 19.20 9.62 -24.84
CA GLU A 193 18.18 8.66 -25.26
C GLU A 193 17.97 7.55 -24.22
N SER A 194 19.05 7.07 -23.61
CA SER A 194 18.97 6.10 -22.51
C SER A 194 18.22 6.66 -21.31
N ALA A 195 18.49 7.91 -20.91
CA ALA A 195 17.78 8.57 -19.84
C ALA A 195 16.30 8.78 -20.19
N ALA A 196 15.98 9.22 -21.41
CA ALA A 196 14.60 9.39 -21.87
C ALA A 196 13.83 8.07 -21.86
N MET A 197 14.44 6.96 -22.30
CA MET A 197 13.84 5.62 -22.26
C MET A 197 13.52 5.20 -20.82
N ILE A 198 14.46 5.39 -19.89
CA ILE A 198 14.23 5.09 -18.48
C ILE A 198 13.13 5.99 -17.92
N ILE A 199 13.20 7.30 -18.09
CA ILE A 199 12.20 8.24 -17.54
C ILE A 199 10.80 7.96 -18.08
N SER A 200 10.69 7.48 -19.33
CA SER A 200 9.41 7.21 -19.98
C SER A 200 8.55 6.17 -19.25
N HIS A 201 9.13 5.26 -18.44
CA HIS A 201 8.34 4.26 -17.71
C HIS A 201 7.31 4.90 -16.77
N VAL A 202 7.61 6.07 -16.20
CA VAL A 202 6.66 6.81 -15.36
C VAL A 202 5.47 7.24 -16.21
N THR A 203 5.70 7.92 -17.33
CA THR A 203 4.63 8.45 -18.19
C THR A 203 3.77 7.32 -18.77
N ILE A 204 4.41 6.26 -19.27
CA ILE A 204 3.73 5.06 -19.78
C ILE A 204 2.95 4.38 -18.65
N GLY A 205 3.52 4.27 -17.45
CA GLY A 205 2.86 3.69 -16.29
C GLY A 205 1.58 4.44 -15.92
N LEU A 206 1.60 5.78 -15.97
CA LEU A 206 0.41 6.60 -15.74
C LEU A 206 -0.68 6.35 -16.79
N GLU A 207 -0.32 6.21 -18.05
CA GLU A 207 -1.27 5.88 -19.13
C GLU A 207 -1.89 4.48 -18.93
N MET A 208 -1.06 3.49 -18.59
CA MET A 208 -1.49 2.13 -18.30
C MET A 208 -2.43 2.08 -17.09
N ALA A 209 -2.08 2.79 -16.01
CA ALA A 209 -2.88 2.87 -14.80
C ALA A 209 -4.25 3.51 -15.05
N LYS A 210 -4.29 4.61 -15.80
CA LYS A 210 -5.55 5.27 -16.21
C LYS A 210 -6.41 4.37 -17.08
N LYS A 211 -5.81 3.68 -18.06
CA LYS A 211 -6.51 2.72 -18.92
C LYS A 211 -7.10 1.55 -18.13
N ALA A 212 -6.40 1.08 -17.10
CA ALA A 212 -6.86 0.05 -16.18
C ALA A 212 -7.80 0.56 -15.09
N LYS A 213 -8.10 1.88 -15.07
CA LYS A 213 -8.96 2.53 -14.07
C LYS A 213 -8.47 2.33 -12.63
N LEU A 214 -7.15 2.33 -12.43
CA LEU A 214 -6.57 2.31 -11.09
C LEU A 214 -6.99 3.59 -10.33
N PRO A 215 -7.25 3.49 -9.01
CA PRO A 215 -7.58 4.66 -8.20
C PRO A 215 -6.42 5.67 -8.12
N ASP A 216 -6.74 6.95 -7.99
CA ASP A 216 -5.76 8.05 -7.89
C ASP A 216 -4.65 7.77 -6.83
N PRO A 217 -4.96 7.27 -5.61
CA PRO A 217 -3.93 6.94 -4.62
C PRO A 217 -2.90 5.90 -5.06
N ILE A 218 -3.22 5.01 -6.03
CA ILE A 218 -2.27 4.04 -6.59
C ILE A 218 -1.45 4.68 -7.72
N ILE A 219 -2.09 5.53 -8.52
CA ILE A 219 -1.43 6.31 -9.58
C ILE A 219 -0.35 7.21 -8.99
N ASP A 220 -0.59 7.77 -7.81
CA ASP A 220 0.37 8.63 -7.11
C ASP A 220 1.71 7.92 -6.82
N PHE A 221 1.71 6.62 -6.55
CA PHE A 221 2.96 5.86 -6.36
C PHE A 221 3.78 5.78 -7.64
N ILE A 222 3.13 5.61 -8.81
CA ILE A 222 3.80 5.60 -10.12
C ILE A 222 4.36 6.98 -10.44
N GLN A 223 3.63 8.05 -10.07
CA GLN A 223 4.03 9.40 -10.41
C GLN A 223 5.20 9.92 -9.57
N THR A 224 5.26 9.50 -8.29
CA THR A 224 6.12 10.14 -7.29
C THR A 224 7.32 9.32 -6.84
N HIS A 225 7.41 8.02 -7.15
CA HIS A 225 8.45 7.14 -6.59
C HIS A 225 9.88 7.58 -6.92
N HIS A 226 10.09 8.29 -8.03
CA HIS A 226 11.38 8.91 -8.36
C HIS A 226 11.45 10.42 -8.09
N GLY A 227 10.34 11.06 -7.74
CA GLY A 227 10.25 12.50 -7.52
C GLY A 227 10.88 13.29 -8.66
N THR A 228 11.78 14.22 -8.32
CA THR A 228 12.54 15.01 -9.30
C THR A 228 14.03 14.63 -9.30
N THR A 229 14.33 13.36 -9.05
CA THR A 229 15.70 12.85 -9.07
C THR A 229 16.23 12.74 -10.51
N LYS A 230 17.53 12.49 -10.66
CA LYS A 230 18.18 12.30 -11.96
C LYS A 230 18.48 10.83 -12.21
N VAL A 231 18.46 10.41 -13.48
CA VAL A 231 19.05 9.15 -13.93
C VAL A 231 20.59 9.28 -13.87
N GLN A 232 21.13 9.14 -12.65
CA GLN A 232 22.48 9.56 -12.29
C GLN A 232 23.58 8.86 -13.10
N TYR A 233 23.40 7.59 -13.45
CA TYR A 233 24.40 6.83 -14.21
C TYR A 233 24.72 7.50 -15.56
N PHE A 234 23.69 7.72 -16.38
CA PHE A 234 23.84 8.34 -17.69
C PHE A 234 24.20 9.83 -17.61
N TYR A 235 23.69 10.55 -16.61
CA TYR A 235 24.05 11.96 -16.39
C TYR A 235 25.55 12.12 -16.09
N ARG A 236 26.12 11.27 -15.22
CA ARG A 236 27.55 11.31 -14.88
C ARG A 236 28.44 10.93 -16.05
N LEU A 237 28.06 9.92 -16.84
CA LEU A 237 28.79 9.57 -18.06
C LEU A 237 28.78 10.72 -19.06
N TYR A 238 27.62 11.35 -19.27
CA TYR A 238 27.49 12.53 -20.12
C TYR A 238 28.41 13.67 -19.67
N LYS A 239 28.39 14.06 -18.39
CA LYS A 239 29.26 15.12 -17.86
C LYS A 239 30.75 14.77 -17.95
N LYS A 240 31.11 13.50 -17.84
CA LYS A 240 32.51 13.04 -17.96
C LYS A 240 33.02 13.17 -19.40
N GLU A 241 32.19 12.85 -20.39
CA GLU A 241 32.56 12.97 -21.81
C GLU A 241 32.40 14.39 -22.36
N ASN A 242 31.59 15.21 -21.69
CA ASN A 242 31.29 16.59 -22.10
C ASN A 242 31.52 17.56 -20.93
N PRO A 243 32.76 17.71 -20.42
CA PRO A 243 33.05 18.51 -19.23
C PRO A 243 32.70 20.00 -19.42
N ASP A 244 32.93 20.53 -20.63
CA ASP A 244 32.76 21.94 -20.98
C ASP A 244 31.41 22.25 -21.66
N ALA A 245 30.55 21.24 -21.87
CA ALA A 245 29.24 21.44 -22.46
C ALA A 245 28.26 22.07 -21.45
N GLU A 246 27.26 22.77 -21.99
CA GLU A 246 26.13 23.30 -21.23
C GLU A 246 25.45 22.18 -20.44
N ASP A 247 25.06 22.50 -19.20
CA ASP A 247 24.43 21.51 -18.33
C ASP A 247 22.99 21.24 -18.74
N ILE A 248 22.77 20.11 -19.40
CA ILE A 248 21.45 19.61 -19.81
C ILE A 248 20.82 18.68 -18.77
N ALA A 249 21.08 18.90 -17.48
CA ALA A 249 20.57 18.10 -16.36
C ALA A 249 19.05 17.83 -16.42
N GLU A 250 18.26 18.76 -16.96
CA GLU A 250 16.81 18.60 -17.14
C GLU A 250 16.45 17.35 -17.95
N LYS A 251 17.25 16.99 -18.96
CA LYS A 251 17.01 15.82 -19.83
C LYS A 251 17.24 14.49 -19.12
N PHE A 252 17.88 14.54 -17.95
CA PHE A 252 18.14 13.38 -17.10
C PHE A 252 17.25 13.39 -15.86
N THR A 253 16.37 14.38 -15.68
CA THR A 253 15.57 14.59 -14.48
C THR A 253 14.16 14.02 -14.67
N TYR A 254 13.67 13.26 -13.69
CA TYR A 254 12.29 12.82 -13.66
C TYR A 254 11.33 14.02 -13.53
N PRO A 255 10.15 13.97 -14.17
CA PRO A 255 9.21 15.10 -14.18
C PRO A 255 8.54 15.36 -12.83
N GLY A 256 8.59 14.40 -11.90
CA GLY A 256 7.91 14.48 -10.60
C GLY A 256 6.39 14.30 -10.69
N PRO A 257 5.66 14.72 -9.64
CA PRO A 257 6.12 15.58 -8.54
C PRO A 257 6.92 14.83 -7.47
N LYS A 258 7.54 15.58 -6.55
CA LYS A 258 8.14 15.02 -5.33
C LYS A 258 7.08 14.30 -4.48
N PRO A 259 7.45 13.26 -3.70
CA PRO A 259 6.57 12.66 -2.71
C PRO A 259 5.87 13.70 -1.83
N PHE A 260 4.59 13.46 -1.55
CA PHE A 260 3.74 14.38 -0.78
C PHE A 260 3.04 13.71 0.41
N SER A 261 3.15 12.39 0.52
CA SER A 261 2.65 11.62 1.66
C SER A 261 3.77 10.81 2.29
N LYS A 262 3.53 10.35 3.52
CA LYS A 262 4.46 9.44 4.19
C LYS A 262 4.68 8.16 3.39
N GLU A 263 3.61 7.59 2.85
CA GLU A 263 3.65 6.35 2.06
C GLU A 263 4.44 6.53 0.76
N THR A 264 4.28 7.65 0.05
CA THR A 264 5.05 7.92 -1.19
C THR A 264 6.52 8.23 -0.91
N ALA A 265 6.83 8.88 0.22
CA ALA A 265 8.21 9.09 0.65
C ALA A 265 8.91 7.77 1.01
N VAL A 266 8.24 6.89 1.76
CA VAL A 266 8.75 5.56 2.08
C VAL A 266 8.90 4.69 0.83
N MET A 267 7.97 4.81 -0.13
CA MET A 267 8.08 4.13 -1.42
C MET A 267 9.39 4.50 -2.13
N MET A 268 9.68 5.80 -2.26
CA MET A 268 10.91 6.30 -2.87
C MET A 268 12.17 5.77 -2.15
N MET A 269 12.16 5.71 -0.82
CA MET A 269 13.29 5.16 -0.05
C MET A 269 13.47 3.66 -0.34
N ALA A 270 12.39 2.89 -0.26
CA ALA A 270 12.41 1.44 -0.43
C ALA A 270 12.82 1.02 -1.86
N ASP A 271 12.27 1.68 -2.88
CA ASP A 271 12.64 1.48 -4.28
C ASP A 271 14.14 1.71 -4.51
N SER A 272 14.63 2.89 -4.11
CA SER A 272 16.03 3.26 -4.31
C SER A 272 16.98 2.32 -3.58
N ILE A 273 16.63 1.89 -2.37
CA ILE A 273 17.45 0.98 -1.56
C ILE A 273 17.48 -0.42 -2.18
N GLU A 274 16.33 -0.97 -2.58
CA GLU A 274 16.26 -2.30 -3.20
C GLU A 274 17.05 -2.32 -4.51
N ALA A 275 16.82 -1.33 -5.38
CA ALA A 275 17.48 -1.25 -6.67
C ALA A 275 19.00 -1.14 -6.51
N ALA A 276 19.46 -0.30 -5.57
CA ALA A 276 20.88 -0.12 -5.32
C ALA A 276 21.52 -1.33 -4.63
N SER A 277 20.81 -2.04 -3.74
CA SER A 277 21.36 -3.20 -3.03
C SER A 277 21.70 -4.35 -3.99
N ARG A 278 20.98 -4.49 -5.10
CA ARG A 278 21.29 -5.47 -6.15
C ARG A 278 22.66 -5.28 -6.81
N SER A 279 23.22 -4.08 -6.75
CA SER A 279 24.51 -3.74 -7.35
C SER A 279 25.70 -3.87 -6.40
N LEU A 280 25.46 -4.22 -5.12
CA LEU A 280 26.53 -4.39 -4.14
C LEU A 280 27.42 -5.59 -4.48
N LYS A 281 28.73 -5.38 -4.38
CA LYS A 281 29.74 -6.45 -4.54
C LYS A 281 29.78 -7.38 -3.33
N GLU A 282 29.56 -6.83 -2.15
CA GLU A 282 29.52 -7.55 -0.88
C GLU A 282 28.34 -7.08 -0.03
N TYR A 283 27.78 -8.00 0.76
CA TYR A 283 26.63 -7.74 1.62
C TYR A 283 27.05 -7.71 3.10
N SER A 284 28.19 -7.07 3.39
CA SER A 284 28.62 -6.86 4.77
C SER A 284 27.67 -5.92 5.49
N LYS A 285 27.56 -6.06 6.82
CA LYS A 285 26.70 -5.20 7.65
C LYS A 285 27.00 -3.71 7.40
N GLN A 286 28.28 -3.37 7.36
CA GLN A 286 28.75 -2.01 7.10
C GLN A 286 28.34 -1.52 5.71
N ALA A 287 28.53 -2.34 4.66
CA ALA A 287 28.15 -1.97 3.30
C ALA A 287 26.64 -1.70 3.16
N LEU A 288 25.80 -2.52 3.81
CA LEU A 288 24.35 -2.31 3.83
C LEU A 288 23.95 -1.05 4.61
N ASP A 289 24.59 -0.80 5.76
CA ASP A 289 24.32 0.38 6.57
C ASP A 289 24.69 1.67 5.82
N ASP A 290 25.86 1.67 5.17
CA ASP A 290 26.36 2.79 4.37
C ASP A 290 25.49 3.02 3.13
N LEU A 291 25.01 1.95 2.48
CA LEU A 291 24.08 2.05 1.35
C LEU A 291 22.81 2.83 1.73
N VAL A 292 22.15 2.40 2.82
CA VAL A 292 20.91 3.02 3.29
C VAL A 292 21.14 4.47 3.71
N GLU A 293 22.22 4.75 4.44
CA GLU A 293 22.55 6.12 4.84
C GLU A 293 22.80 7.02 3.64
N ASN A 294 23.63 6.60 2.70
CA ASN A 294 24.01 7.41 1.54
C ASN A 294 22.79 7.75 0.66
N ILE A 295 21.92 6.78 0.40
CA ILE A 295 20.74 6.98 -0.44
C ILE A 295 19.75 7.93 0.22
N ILE A 296 19.36 7.68 1.47
CA ILE A 296 18.35 8.49 2.13
C ILE A 296 18.89 9.89 2.43
N ASN A 297 20.16 10.03 2.82
CA ASN A 297 20.78 11.35 3.01
C ASN A 297 20.89 12.12 1.70
N TYR A 298 21.13 11.43 0.58
CA TYR A 298 21.08 12.05 -0.74
C TYR A 298 19.67 12.54 -1.10
N GLN A 299 18.63 11.73 -0.86
CA GLN A 299 17.23 12.13 -1.09
C GLN A 299 16.82 13.35 -0.24
N ILE A 300 17.25 13.40 1.03
CA ILE A 300 17.07 14.57 1.91
C ILE A 300 17.79 15.79 1.34
N LYS A 301 19.04 15.64 0.91
CA LYS A 301 19.83 16.73 0.34
C LYS A 301 19.24 17.28 -0.96
N GLU A 302 18.60 16.43 -1.77
CA GLU A 302 17.84 16.82 -2.96
C GLU A 302 16.41 17.28 -2.65
N GLU A 303 16.11 17.53 -1.37
CA GLU A 303 14.83 18.09 -0.90
C GLU A 303 13.63 17.25 -1.34
N GLN A 304 13.80 15.94 -1.55
CA GLN A 304 12.74 15.09 -2.12
C GLN A 304 11.56 14.90 -1.16
N PHE A 305 11.76 15.14 0.14
CA PHE A 305 10.74 14.94 1.17
C PHE A 305 10.07 16.22 1.66
N ASP A 306 10.40 17.38 1.08
CA ASP A 306 9.93 18.69 1.56
C ASP A 306 8.41 18.87 1.52
N ASN A 307 7.74 18.19 0.57
CA ASN A 307 6.30 18.21 0.43
C ASN A 307 5.61 17.05 1.16
N ALA A 308 6.37 16.09 1.69
CA ALA A 308 5.84 14.88 2.29
C ALA A 308 5.52 15.07 3.77
N THR A 309 4.42 14.46 4.21
CA THR A 309 4.03 14.41 5.63
C THR A 309 4.84 13.37 6.42
N ILE A 310 6.16 13.41 6.30
CA ILE A 310 7.11 12.54 7.02
C ILE A 310 8.10 13.39 7.79
N ASN A 311 8.36 13.05 9.05
CA ASN A 311 9.30 13.82 9.89
C ASN A 311 10.66 13.11 10.04
N PHE A 312 11.67 13.83 10.54
CA PHE A 312 13.02 13.29 10.69
C PHE A 312 13.12 12.08 11.63
N ALA A 313 12.27 11.99 12.66
CA ALA A 313 12.25 10.84 13.55
C ALA A 313 11.73 9.59 12.83
N GLU A 314 10.70 9.75 11.99
CA GLU A 314 10.17 8.68 11.14
C GLU A 314 11.17 8.25 10.07
N ILE A 315 11.90 9.19 9.46
CA ILE A 315 13.00 8.87 8.53
C ILE A 315 14.11 8.07 9.22
N ALA A 316 14.48 8.45 10.44
CA ALA A 316 15.49 7.72 11.22
C ALA A 316 15.04 6.28 11.54
N GLU A 317 13.77 6.09 11.91
CA GLU A 317 13.23 4.74 12.14
C GLU A 317 13.12 3.94 10.84
N ALA A 318 12.72 4.58 9.72
CA ALA A 318 12.73 3.95 8.40
C ALA A 318 14.11 3.42 8.01
N LYS A 319 15.17 4.23 8.17
CA LYS A 319 16.56 3.82 7.94
C LYS A 319 16.91 2.57 8.74
N LYS A 320 16.61 2.56 10.04
CA LYS A 320 16.90 1.43 10.95
C LYS A 320 16.20 0.16 10.49
N ILE A 321 14.92 0.25 10.12
CA ILE A 321 14.13 -0.89 9.64
C ILE A 321 14.68 -1.42 8.32
N LEU A 322 14.98 -0.54 7.37
CA LEU A 322 15.50 -0.92 6.06
C LEU A 322 16.85 -1.62 6.19
N LYS A 323 17.77 -1.11 7.02
CA LYS A 323 19.05 -1.77 7.34
C LYS A 323 18.84 -3.18 7.86
N ASN A 324 17.98 -3.35 8.88
CA ASN A 324 17.68 -4.66 9.46
C ASN A 324 17.05 -5.62 8.45
N LYS A 325 16.14 -5.13 7.59
CA LYS A 325 15.49 -5.96 6.57
C LYS A 325 16.46 -6.41 5.48
N LEU A 326 17.31 -5.51 4.96
CA LEU A 326 18.34 -5.88 4.00
C LEU A 326 19.32 -6.89 4.60
N GLN A 327 19.76 -6.67 5.85
CA GLN A 327 20.60 -7.61 6.58
C GLN A 327 19.93 -8.99 6.62
N ASN A 328 18.65 -9.10 6.96
CA ASN A 328 17.95 -10.39 6.97
C ASN A 328 17.83 -11.04 5.58
N ILE A 329 17.55 -10.25 4.53
CA ILE A 329 17.42 -10.74 3.15
C ILE A 329 18.74 -11.33 2.64
N TYR A 330 19.87 -10.69 2.95
CA TYR A 330 21.19 -11.07 2.42
C TYR A 330 22.03 -11.94 3.37
N HIS A 331 21.86 -11.86 4.69
CA HIS A 331 22.52 -12.77 5.65
C HIS A 331 21.99 -14.20 5.56
N ALA A 332 20.71 -14.40 5.22
CA ALA A 332 20.15 -15.74 4.98
C ALA A 332 20.74 -16.43 3.73
N ARG A 333 21.53 -15.71 2.91
CA ARG A 333 22.16 -16.23 1.68
C ARG A 333 23.65 -16.57 1.84
N ILE A 334 24.21 -16.50 3.05
CA ILE A 334 25.59 -16.94 3.28
C ILE A 334 25.66 -18.44 2.96
N GLU A 335 26.44 -18.80 1.94
CA GLU A 335 26.64 -20.18 1.49
C GLU A 335 27.15 -21.05 2.64
N TYR A 336 26.57 -22.25 2.79
CA TYR A 336 27.19 -23.30 3.57
C TYR A 336 28.56 -23.61 2.95
N PRO A 337 29.63 -23.75 3.76
CA PRO A 337 30.93 -24.14 3.23
C PRO A 337 30.79 -25.46 2.48
N LYS A 338 31.38 -25.53 1.28
CA LYS A 338 31.51 -26.79 0.56
C LYS A 338 32.42 -27.70 1.39
N GLU A 339 31.96 -28.90 1.72
CA GLU A 339 32.85 -29.94 2.24
C GLU A 339 33.95 -30.22 1.20
N GLU A 340 35.21 -30.22 1.63
CA GLU A 340 36.39 -30.51 0.81
C GLU A 340 36.42 -31.95 0.29
#